data_AF-A0AAW0PJN5-F1
#
_entry.id   AF-A0AAW0PJN5-F1
#
_cell.length_a   1.000
_cell.length_b   1.000
_cell.length_c   1.000
_cell.angle_alpha   90.00
_cell.angle_beta   90.00
_cell.angle_gamma   90.00
#
_symmetry.space_group_name_H-M   'P 1'
#
loop_
_entity.id
_entity.type
_entity.pdbx_description
1 polymer ?
#
loop_
_entity_poly.entity_id
_entity_poly.type
_entity_poly.pdbx_seq_one_letter_code
_entity_poly.pdbx_strand_id
1 'polypeptide(L)'
;MERLHLDNMGLERFSDGAFTGVTAIKSLYLDNNRLKTLPKSLDYGTLTNITLFNNPWTCTCSLAPLRRWMDTSRIRPDALCASPAAQKGRQVRDSSAFSGCKAKRKRAKKGTRQ
;
A
#
# COMPACT_ATOMS: atom_id res chain seq x y z
N MET A 1 -8.29 18.16 0.53
CA MET A 1 -7.46 17.79 -0.63
C MET A 1 -7.84 16.37 -1.03
N GLU A 2 -8.31 16.17 -2.25
CA GLU A 2 -8.78 14.85 -2.71
C GLU A 2 -7.76 14.12 -3.59
N ARG A 3 -6.85 14.85 -4.23
CA ARG A 3 -5.83 14.31 -5.13
C ARG A 3 -4.46 14.74 -4.65
N LEU A 4 -3.53 13.80 -4.55
CA LEU A 4 -2.16 14.04 -4.14
C LEU A 4 -1.21 13.47 -5.20
N HIS A 5 -0.42 14.36 -5.80
CA HIS A 5 0.60 14.02 -6.80
C HIS A 5 1.97 14.00 -6.14
N LEU A 6 2.62 12.85 -6.19
CA LEU A 6 3.95 12.61 -5.64
C LEU A 6 4.80 11.76 -6.59
N ASP A 7 4.37 11.62 -7.84
CA ASP A 7 5.07 10.90 -8.90
C ASP A 7 6.35 11.64 -9.34
N ASN A 8 7.35 10.88 -9.80
CA ASN A 8 8.62 11.42 -10.34
C ASN A 8 9.44 12.27 -9.35
N MET A 9 9.29 12.06 -8.04
CA MET A 9 9.96 12.86 -7.00
C MET A 9 11.19 12.17 -6.41
N GLY A 10 11.56 10.98 -6.89
CA GLY A 10 12.67 10.20 -6.32
C GLY A 10 12.42 9.73 -4.89
N LEU A 11 11.16 9.63 -4.46
CA LEU A 11 10.79 9.27 -3.10
C LEU A 11 11.24 7.83 -2.79
N GLU A 12 11.99 7.65 -1.71
CA GLU A 12 12.47 6.33 -1.27
C GLU A 12 11.61 5.75 -0.14
N ARG A 13 11.04 6.64 0.69
CA ARG A 13 10.27 6.26 1.88
C ARG A 13 9.32 7.37 2.30
N PHE A 14 8.23 6.96 2.93
CA PHE A 14 7.39 7.82 3.74
C PHE A 14 7.73 7.62 5.22
N SER A 15 7.53 8.64 6.04
CA SER A 15 7.49 8.46 7.49
C SER A 15 6.25 7.65 7.89
N ASP A 16 6.32 6.91 9.00
CA ASP A 16 5.22 6.05 9.44
C ASP A 16 3.90 6.84 9.64
N GLY A 17 4.00 8.11 10.02
CA GLY A 17 2.88 9.03 10.22
C GLY A 17 2.61 10.02 9.07
N ALA A 18 3.19 9.82 7.88
CA ALA A 18 3.07 10.77 6.76
C ALA A 18 1.61 11.09 6.37
N PHE A 19 0.69 10.15 6.59
CA PHE A 19 -0.73 10.31 6.28
C PHE A 19 -1.62 10.40 7.52
N THR A 20 -1.04 10.61 8.72
CA THR A 20 -1.81 10.78 9.95
C THR A 20 -2.69 12.01 9.86
N GLY A 21 -4.00 11.85 10.09
CA GLY A 21 -4.97 12.94 9.99
C GLY A 21 -5.41 13.27 8.56
N VAL A 22 -4.82 12.62 7.54
CA VAL A 22 -5.17 12.81 6.14
C VAL A 22 -6.26 11.80 5.75
N THR A 23 -7.53 12.22 5.88
CA THR A 23 -8.69 11.33 5.69
C THR A 23 -9.45 11.56 4.38
N ALA A 24 -9.09 12.59 3.61
CA ALA A 24 -9.86 13.00 2.44
C ALA A 24 -9.23 12.60 1.09
N ILE A 25 -8.09 11.91 1.07
CA ILE A 25 -7.43 11.52 -0.19
C ILE A 25 -8.26 10.46 -0.91
N LYS A 26 -8.59 10.75 -2.16
CA LYS A 26 -9.27 9.88 -3.13
C LYS A 26 -8.35 9.40 -4.24
N SER A 27 -7.36 10.20 -4.66
CA SER A 27 -6.42 9.83 -5.71
C SER A 27 -4.98 10.08 -5.26
N LEU A 28 -4.12 9.07 -5.39
CA LEU A 28 -2.73 9.14 -4.97
C LEU A 28 -1.82 8.69 -6.11
N TYR A 29 -0.99 9.59 -6.64
CA TYR A 29 -0.08 9.30 -7.74
C TYR A 29 1.35 9.12 -7.21
N LEU A 30 1.94 7.94 -7.40
CA LEU A 30 3.26 7.58 -6.86
C LEU A 30 4.20 6.97 -7.90
N ASP A 31 3.86 7.02 -9.19
CA ASP A 31 4.67 6.42 -10.24
C ASP A 31 6.10 6.96 -10.26
N ASN A 32 7.02 6.14 -10.79
CA ASN A 32 8.41 6.55 -11.05
C ASN A 32 9.12 7.09 -9.80
N ASN A 33 8.99 6.36 -8.69
CA ASN A 33 9.71 6.64 -7.46
C ASN A 33 10.59 5.45 -7.08
N ARG A 34 11.23 5.52 -5.92
CA ARG A 34 12.11 4.49 -5.38
C ARG A 34 11.47 3.82 -4.15
N LEU A 35 10.15 3.85 -4.06
CA LEU A 35 9.41 3.33 -2.92
C LEU A 35 9.48 1.81 -2.89
N LYS A 36 9.85 1.29 -1.72
CA LYS A 36 9.85 -0.15 -1.45
C LYS A 36 8.59 -0.60 -0.72
N THR A 37 7.95 0.32 0.00
CA THR A 37 6.75 0.07 0.81
C THR A 37 5.91 1.34 0.94
N LEU A 38 4.66 1.18 1.36
CA LEU A 38 3.76 2.27 1.74
C LEU A 38 3.70 2.42 3.27
N PRO A 39 3.42 3.62 3.80
CA PRO A 39 3.34 3.84 5.24
C PRO A 39 2.07 3.22 5.81
N LYS A 40 2.13 2.81 7.09
CA LYS A 40 1.00 2.20 7.79
C LYS A 40 -0.16 3.16 8.03
N SER A 41 0.12 4.47 8.05
CA SER A 41 -0.87 5.53 8.21
C SER A 41 -1.74 5.75 6.97
N LEU A 42 -1.36 5.21 5.81
CA LEU A 42 -2.16 5.35 4.60
C LEU A 42 -3.49 4.58 4.74
N ASP A 43 -4.58 5.33 4.71
CA ASP A 43 -5.92 4.74 4.63
C ASP A 43 -6.27 4.43 3.17
N TYR A 44 -6.51 3.16 2.89
CA TYR A 44 -6.91 2.71 1.56
C TYR A 44 -8.43 2.74 1.34
N GLY A 45 -9.22 2.92 2.40
CA GLY A 45 -10.68 2.86 2.36
C GLY A 45 -11.32 4.00 1.56
N THR A 46 -10.65 5.15 1.48
CA THR A 46 -11.13 6.33 0.75
C THR A 46 -10.58 6.43 -0.67
N LEU A 47 -9.60 5.58 -1.02
CA LEU A 47 -8.92 5.64 -2.31
C LEU A 47 -9.80 5.10 -3.43
N THR A 48 -9.99 5.97 -4.44
CA THR A 48 -10.66 5.68 -5.71
C THR A 48 -9.67 5.51 -6.86
N ASN A 49 -8.44 6.01 -6.70
CA ASN A 49 -7.34 5.81 -7.64
C ASN A 49 -5.99 5.77 -6.91
N ILE A 50 -5.08 4.91 -7.37
CA ILE A 50 -3.69 4.92 -6.95
C ILE A 50 -2.81 4.47 -8.12
N THR A 51 -1.66 5.11 -8.30
CA THR A 51 -0.67 4.69 -9.30
C THR A 51 0.64 4.34 -8.61
N LEU A 52 1.26 3.24 -9.01
CA LEU A 52 2.36 2.58 -8.29
C LEU A 52 3.44 2.05 -9.23
N PHE A 53 3.33 2.38 -10.53
CA PHE A 53 4.20 1.87 -11.57
C PHE A 53 5.64 2.35 -11.35
N ASN A 54 6.58 1.55 -11.83
CA ASN A 54 8.01 1.86 -11.78
C ASN A 54 8.50 2.25 -10.37
N ASN A 55 8.21 1.39 -9.40
CA ASN A 55 8.72 1.46 -8.03
C ASN A 55 9.28 0.09 -7.61
N PRO A 56 10.39 0.04 -6.86
CA PRO A 56 11.04 -1.20 -6.46
C PRO A 56 10.34 -1.89 -5.27
N TRP A 57 9.08 -2.29 -5.43
CA TRP A 57 8.26 -2.83 -4.35
C TRP A 57 8.87 -4.08 -3.69
N THR A 58 8.94 -4.07 -2.36
CA THR A 58 9.34 -5.21 -1.54
C THR A 58 8.10 -6.01 -1.13
N CYS A 59 7.82 -7.08 -1.86
CA CYS A 59 6.73 -8.01 -1.62
C CYS A 59 7.04 -8.94 -0.44
N THR A 60 6.92 -8.37 0.75
CA THR A 60 6.97 -9.07 2.04
C THR A 60 5.80 -8.61 2.90
N CYS A 61 5.72 -9.05 4.16
CA CYS A 61 4.60 -8.66 5.03
C CYS A 61 4.49 -7.16 5.33
N SER A 62 5.53 -6.36 5.07
CA SER A 62 5.43 -4.89 5.13
C SER A 62 4.41 -4.34 4.11
N LEU A 63 4.32 -4.95 2.93
CA LEU A 63 3.44 -4.53 1.84
C LEU A 63 2.09 -5.26 1.84
N ALA A 64 1.87 -6.17 2.79
CA ALA A 64 0.61 -6.92 2.90
C ALA A 64 -0.67 -6.07 2.99
N PRO A 65 -0.69 -4.87 3.61
CA PRO A 65 -1.86 -3.99 3.58
C PRO A 65 -2.29 -3.61 2.14
N LEU A 66 -1.33 -3.23 1.30
CA LEU A 66 -1.58 -2.91 -0.11
C LEU A 66 -2.15 -4.12 -0.85
N ARG A 67 -1.53 -5.30 -0.68
CA ARG A 67 -2.02 -6.55 -1.27
C ARG A 67 -3.47 -6.84 -0.86
N ARG A 68 -3.80 -6.77 0.43
CA ARG A 68 -5.17 -7.02 0.90
C ARG A 68 -6.18 -6.02 0.33
N TRP A 69 -5.79 -4.75 0.22
CA TRP A 69 -6.63 -3.76 -0.45
C TRP A 69 -6.82 -4.07 -1.94
N MET A 70 -5.78 -4.55 -2.62
CA MET A 70 -5.88 -4.96 -4.03
C MET A 70 -6.83 -6.15 -4.25
N ASP A 71 -7.03 -7.01 -3.24
CA ASP A 71 -7.95 -8.15 -3.30
C ASP A 71 -9.42 -7.70 -3.24
N THR A 72 -9.74 -6.63 -2.48
CA THR A 72 -11.11 -6.13 -2.32
C THR A 72 -11.46 -4.95 -3.22
N SER A 73 -10.46 -4.23 -3.71
CA SER A 73 -10.63 -3.06 -4.58
C SER A 73 -10.93 -3.48 -6.02
N ARG A 74 -11.70 -2.67 -6.75
CA ARG A 74 -11.84 -2.78 -8.21
C ARG A 74 -10.65 -2.19 -8.97
N ILE A 75 -9.82 -1.40 -8.28
CA ILE A 75 -8.66 -0.73 -8.88
C ILE A 75 -7.57 -1.77 -9.10
N ARG A 76 -6.95 -1.73 -10.28
CA ARG A 76 -5.92 -2.67 -10.72
C ARG A 76 -4.62 -1.89 -11.01
N PRO A 77 -3.95 -1.32 -9.99
CA PRO A 77 -2.73 -0.57 -10.25
C PRO A 77 -1.63 -1.54 -10.69
N ASP A 78 -0.78 -1.09 -11.61
CA ASP A 78 0.42 -1.82 -11.99
C ASP A 78 1.48 -1.66 -10.90
N ALA A 79 1.85 -2.76 -10.25
CA ALA A 79 2.84 -2.78 -9.20
C ALA A 79 3.59 -4.11 -9.24
N LEU A 80 4.82 -4.09 -9.73
CA LEU A 80 5.67 -5.27 -9.81
C LEU A 80 6.56 -5.39 -8.57
N CYS A 81 6.67 -6.60 -8.04
CA CYS A 81 7.64 -6.93 -7.01
C CYS A 81 9.06 -6.78 -7.59
N ALA A 82 9.91 -6.01 -6.92
CA ALA A 82 11.36 -6.00 -7.19
C ALA A 82 12.11 -6.96 -6.26
N SER A 83 11.57 -7.19 -5.06
CA SER A 83 12.11 -8.12 -4.07
C SER A 83 10.97 -8.83 -3.32
N PRO A 84 11.19 -10.02 -2.73
CA PRO A 84 12.41 -10.84 -2.83
C PRO A 84 12.64 -11.37 -4.26
N ALA A 85 13.86 -11.83 -4.56
CA ALA A 85 14.25 -12.27 -5.91
C ALA A 85 13.30 -13.34 -6.50
N ALA A 86 12.81 -14.26 -5.65
CA ALA A 86 11.87 -15.31 -6.04
C ALA A 86 10.51 -14.79 -6.58
N GLN A 87 10.17 -13.53 -6.31
CA GLN A 87 8.93 -12.90 -6.79
C GLN A 87 9.20 -11.73 -7.75
N LYS A 88 10.47 -11.48 -8.11
CA LYS A 88 10.83 -10.34 -8.96
C LYS A 88 10.07 -10.39 -10.28
N GLY A 89 9.49 -9.27 -10.69
CA GLY A 89 8.71 -9.13 -11.93
C GLY A 89 7.27 -9.67 -11.85
N ARG A 90 6.85 -10.25 -10.73
CA ARG A 90 5.43 -10.62 -10.53
C ARG A 90 4.62 -9.43 -10.04
N GLN A 91 3.35 -9.37 -10.41
CA GLN A 91 2.40 -8.42 -9.86
C GLN A 91 2.25 -8.63 -8.35
N VAL A 92 2.18 -7.52 -7.58
CA VAL A 92 1.95 -7.54 -6.13
C VAL A 92 0.68 -8.32 -5.79
N ARG A 93 -0.38 -8.17 -6.60
CA ARG A 93 -1.65 -8.89 -6.44
C ARG A 93 -1.47 -10.41 -6.54
N ASP A 94 -0.60 -10.88 -7.42
CA ASP A 94 -0.46 -12.31 -7.74
C ASP A 94 0.71 -12.98 -7.00
N SER A 95 1.51 -12.21 -6.27
CA SER A 95 2.66 -12.74 -5.53
C SER A 95 2.23 -13.66 -4.39
N SER A 96 2.89 -14.81 -4.29
CA SER A 96 2.70 -15.76 -3.20
C SER A 96 3.44 -15.37 -1.91
N ALA A 97 4.27 -14.32 -1.92
CA ALA A 97 5.03 -13.89 -0.75
C ALA A 97 4.16 -13.40 0.43
N PHE A 98 2.86 -13.18 0.20
CA PHE A 98 1.92 -12.70 1.21
C PHE A 98 1.17 -13.83 1.95
N SER A 99 1.30 -15.09 1.51
CA SER A 99 0.52 -16.23 2.04
C SER A 99 0.69 -16.45 3.56
N GLY A 100 1.90 -16.21 4.08
CA GLY A 100 2.21 -16.36 5.51
C GLY A 100 1.98 -15.09 6.35
N CYS A 101 1.53 -13.99 5.76
CA CYS A 101 1.43 -12.73 6.48
C CYS A 101 0.22 -12.70 7.41
N LYS A 102 0.47 -12.68 8.72
CA LYS A 102 -0.57 -12.56 9.74
C LYS A 102 -1.42 -11.32 9.48
N ALA A 103 -2.70 -11.50 9.19
CA ALA A 103 -3.66 -10.40 9.22
C ALA A 103 -3.74 -9.90 10.66
N LYS A 104 -3.41 -8.63 10.91
CA LYS A 104 -3.64 -8.06 12.24
C LYS A 104 -5.16 -8.09 12.47
N ARG A 105 -5.61 -8.96 13.38
CA ARG A 105 -6.97 -8.93 13.92
C ARG A 105 -7.20 -7.50 14.39
N LYS A 106 -8.21 -6.80 13.84
CA LYS A 106 -8.73 -5.59 14.49
C LYS A 106 -9.06 -6.02 15.92
N ARG A 107 -8.37 -5.45 16.92
CA ARG A 107 -8.81 -5.59 18.31
C ARG A 107 -10.24 -5.06 18.33
N ALA A 108 -11.22 -5.96 18.47
CA ALA A 108 -12.58 -5.55 18.77
C ALA A 108 -12.49 -4.70 20.04
N LYS A 109 -12.86 -3.42 19.94
CA LYS A 109 -13.13 -2.62 21.13
C LYS A 109 -14.26 -3.35 21.85
N LYS A 110 -13.92 -4.07 22.92
CA LYS A 110 -14.92 -4.61 23.84
C LYS A 110 -15.60 -3.38 24.43
N GLY A 111 -16.82 -3.10 23.99
CA GLY A 111 -17.64 -2.07 24.60
C GLY A 111 -17.89 -2.49 26.04
N THR A 112 -17.26 -1.79 26.98
CA THR A 112 -17.68 -1.83 28.38
C THR A 112 -18.89 -0.92 28.46
N ARG A 113 -20.08 -1.52 28.44
CA ARG A 113 -21.26 -0.95 29.08
C ARG A 113 -21.06 -1.14 30.58
N GLN A 114 -21.02 -0.03 31.32
CA GLN A 114 -21.71 0.22 32.58
C GLN A 114 -21.39 1.65 33.02
#